data_AF-A0A942B242-F1
#
_entry.id   AF-A0A942B242-F1
#
_cell.length_a   1.000
_cell.length_b   1.000
_cell.length_c   1.000
_cell.angle_alpha   90.00
_cell.angle_beta   90.00
_cell.angle_gamma   90.00
#
_symmetry.space_group_name_H-M   'P 1'
#
loop_
_entity.id
_entity.type
_entity.pdbx_description
1 polymer ?
#
loop_
_entity_poly.entity_id
_entity_poly.type
_entity_poly.pdbx_seq_one_letter_code
_entity_poly.pdbx_strand_id
1 'polypeptide(L)'
;MKTELERIAPMEIEQRSFEMITAELPHPVDDALAPIIKRVIHTTADFEYADTLCFSEGVLDKALAAIRGGATIVTDTTMAQAGINKRELAKYGGCVRCFIADEDVAEAAKLHGTTRSIESMEKAAAIEGPVIFAIGNAPTALVQLYDMIQEKRIAPALVIGVPVGFVNVVQAKERIMQADVPYIVARGRKGGSNVAAAICNALIYMLGRE
;
A
#
# COMPACT_ATOMS: atom_id res chain seq x y z
N MET A 1 0.04 37.45 -11.05
CA MET A 1 0.17 37.24 -9.59
C MET A 1 1.65 37.20 -9.27
N LYS A 2 2.10 37.91 -8.22
CA LYS A 2 3.46 37.73 -7.72
C LYS A 2 3.52 36.39 -7.00
N THR A 3 4.34 35.48 -7.51
CA THR A 3 4.61 34.19 -6.89
C THR A 3 5.62 34.42 -5.76
N GLU A 4 5.15 34.84 -4.58
CA GLU A 4 6.00 34.96 -3.39
C GLU A 4 6.10 33.59 -2.70
N LEU A 5 7.33 33.15 -2.42
CA LEU A 5 7.59 31.88 -1.72
C LEU A 5 7.47 32.10 -0.22
N GLU A 6 6.60 31.32 0.42
CA GLU A 6 6.51 31.25 1.89
C GLU A 6 7.80 30.63 2.44
N ARG A 7 8.42 31.26 3.44
CA ARG A 7 9.63 30.74 4.10
C ARG A 7 9.22 29.99 5.36
N ILE A 8 9.28 28.66 5.30
CA ILE A 8 8.93 27.75 6.40
C ILE A 8 10.16 26.95 6.81
N ALA A 9 10.34 26.70 8.11
CA ALA A 9 11.43 25.84 8.58
C ALA A 9 11.24 24.40 8.07
N PRO A 10 12.31 23.69 7.63
CA PRO A 10 12.18 22.34 7.08
C PRO A 10 11.40 21.35 7.95
N MET A 11 11.49 21.49 9.28
CA MET A 11 10.78 20.64 10.25
C MET A 11 9.27 20.92 10.33
N GLU A 12 8.83 22.09 9.88
CA GLU A 12 7.42 22.52 9.94
C GLU A 12 6.69 22.33 8.60
N ILE A 13 7.43 22.09 7.50
CA ILE A 13 6.86 21.94 6.15
C ILE A 13 5.83 20.81 6.11
N GLU A 14 6.14 19.66 6.71
CA GLU A 14 5.23 18.52 6.70
C GLU A 14 3.95 18.83 7.49
N GLN A 15 4.08 19.37 8.70
CA GLN A 15 2.92 19.75 9.52
C GLN A 15 2.05 20.77 8.78
N ARG A 16 2.67 21.81 8.21
CA ARG A 16 1.96 22.82 7.42
C ARG A 16 1.25 22.23 6.21
N SER A 17 1.87 21.28 5.52
CA SER A 17 1.24 20.59 4.39
C SER A 17 -0.02 19.84 4.83
N PHE A 18 0.01 19.17 5.98
CA PHE A 18 -1.17 18.49 6.52
C PHE A 18 -2.28 19.44 6.97
N GLU A 19 -1.94 20.61 7.49
CA GLU A 19 -2.92 21.66 7.80
C GLU A 19 -3.61 22.14 6.53
N MET A 20 -2.85 22.43 5.47
CA MET A 20 -3.38 22.85 4.17
C MET A 20 -4.28 21.77 3.55
N ILE A 21 -3.80 20.51 3.52
CA ILE A 21 -4.60 19.39 3.04
C ILE A 21 -5.91 19.28 3.83
N THR A 22 -5.88 19.44 5.15
CA THR A 22 -7.09 19.38 5.98
C THR A 22 -8.08 20.48 5.63
N ALA A 23 -7.59 21.70 5.38
CA ALA A 23 -8.43 22.84 5.02
C ALA A 23 -9.01 22.73 3.60
N GLU A 24 -8.32 22.06 2.69
CA GLU A 24 -8.69 21.92 1.27
C GLU A 24 -9.45 20.63 0.95
N LEU A 25 -9.69 19.75 1.93
CA LEU A 25 -10.47 18.53 1.72
C LEU A 25 -11.86 18.87 1.15
N PRO A 26 -12.32 18.15 0.11
CA PRO A 26 -13.60 18.44 -0.53
C PRO A 26 -14.80 18.14 0.38
N HIS A 27 -14.63 17.25 1.36
CA HIS A 27 -15.61 16.88 2.37
C HIS A 27 -14.90 16.31 3.62
N PRO A 28 -15.59 16.23 4.77
CA PRO A 28 -15.08 15.51 5.93
C PRO A 28 -14.77 14.05 5.60
N VAL A 29 -13.71 13.51 6.18
CA VAL A 29 -13.34 12.09 6.13
C VAL A 29 -13.36 11.52 7.55
N ASP A 30 -13.53 10.21 7.68
CA ASP A 30 -13.45 9.53 8.98
C ASP A 30 -12.12 9.83 9.66
N ASP A 31 -12.17 10.32 10.91
CA ASP A 31 -10.99 10.69 11.70
C ASP A 31 -10.00 9.52 11.87
N ALA A 32 -10.50 8.29 11.95
CA ALA A 32 -9.67 7.10 12.05
C ALA A 32 -8.91 6.82 10.74
N LEU A 33 -9.51 7.13 9.59
CA LEU A 33 -8.92 6.91 8.25
C LEU A 33 -8.13 8.14 7.75
N ALA A 34 -8.38 9.31 8.33
CA ALA A 34 -7.78 10.59 7.95
C ALA A 34 -6.24 10.54 7.87
N PRO A 35 -5.49 9.89 8.79
CA PRO A 35 -4.04 9.80 8.69
C PRO A 35 -3.56 9.11 7.40
N ILE A 36 -4.29 8.10 6.92
CA ILE A 36 -3.96 7.37 5.68
C ILE A 36 -4.32 8.22 4.47
N ILE A 37 -5.56 8.72 4.41
CA ILE A 37 -6.07 9.50 3.29
C ILE A 37 -5.20 10.75 3.07
N LYS A 38 -4.94 11.52 4.13
CA LYS A 38 -4.14 12.74 4.03
C LYS A 38 -2.69 12.44 3.64
N ARG A 39 -2.12 11.32 4.10
CA ARG A 39 -0.75 10.91 3.71
C ARG A 39 -0.67 10.55 2.23
N VAL A 40 -1.71 9.91 1.69
CA VAL A 40 -1.81 9.64 0.25
C VAL A 40 -1.94 10.95 -0.52
N ILE A 41 -2.84 11.85 -0.13
CA ILE A 41 -2.98 13.19 -0.76
C ILE A 41 -1.66 13.95 -0.69
N HIS A 42 -0.96 13.92 0.44
CA HIS A 42 0.33 14.61 0.59
C HIS A 42 1.37 14.15 -0.44
N THR A 43 1.44 12.85 -0.75
CA THR A 43 2.42 12.35 -1.72
C THR A 43 1.99 12.50 -3.18
N THR A 44 0.71 12.76 -3.45
CA THR A 44 0.15 12.82 -4.81
C THR A 44 -0.32 14.22 -5.23
N ALA A 45 -0.53 15.12 -4.26
CA ALA A 45 -1.26 16.37 -4.41
C ALA A 45 -2.65 16.20 -5.05
N ASP A 46 -3.30 15.05 -4.81
CA ASP A 46 -4.52 14.65 -5.50
C ASP A 46 -5.63 14.35 -4.49
N PHE A 47 -6.58 15.27 -4.35
CA PHE A 47 -7.68 15.19 -3.38
C PHE A 47 -8.73 14.13 -3.73
N GLU A 48 -8.73 13.59 -4.97
CA GLU A 48 -9.66 12.53 -5.38
C GLU A 48 -9.45 11.23 -4.58
N TYR A 49 -8.29 11.06 -3.91
CA TYR A 49 -8.08 9.94 -2.99
C TYR A 49 -8.95 10.00 -1.72
N ALA A 50 -9.58 11.15 -1.40
CA ALA A 50 -10.59 11.22 -0.36
C ALA A 50 -11.85 10.41 -0.72
N ASP A 51 -12.18 10.31 -2.01
CA ASP A 51 -13.34 9.57 -2.53
C ASP A 51 -12.98 8.16 -2.98
N THR A 52 -11.77 7.97 -3.52
CA THR A 52 -11.41 6.74 -4.24
C THR A 52 -10.68 5.71 -3.38
N LEU A 53 -10.18 6.07 -2.18
CA LEU A 53 -9.65 5.08 -1.24
C LEU A 53 -10.79 4.33 -0.55
N CYS A 54 -10.87 3.03 -0.83
CA CYS A 54 -11.81 2.10 -0.24
C CYS A 54 -11.12 1.27 0.84
N PHE A 55 -11.80 1.07 1.96
CA PHE A 55 -11.32 0.37 3.14
C PHE A 55 -12.29 -0.76 3.46
N SER A 56 -11.78 -1.97 3.70
CA SER A 56 -12.64 -3.06 4.20
C SER A 56 -13.03 -2.81 5.65
N GLU A 57 -14.11 -3.47 6.11
CA GLU A 57 -14.54 -3.40 7.50
C GLU A 57 -13.43 -3.86 8.48
N GLY A 58 -13.22 -3.08 9.54
CA GLY A 58 -12.23 -3.35 10.59
C GLY A 58 -10.78 -3.36 10.10
N VAL A 59 -10.47 -2.79 8.92
CA VAL A 59 -9.13 -2.89 8.32
C VAL A 59 -8.04 -2.28 9.20
N LEU A 60 -8.32 -1.17 9.88
CA LEU A 60 -7.34 -0.49 10.73
C LEU A 60 -6.89 -1.39 11.88
N ASP A 61 -7.82 -1.94 12.64
CA ASP A 61 -7.50 -2.82 13.77
C ASP A 61 -6.71 -4.05 13.32
N LYS A 62 -7.12 -4.67 12.22
CA LYS A 62 -6.43 -5.84 11.63
C LYS A 62 -5.01 -5.48 11.16
N ALA A 63 -4.85 -4.35 10.47
CA ALA A 63 -3.57 -3.89 9.97
C ALA A 63 -2.60 -3.53 11.10
N LEU A 64 -3.07 -2.77 12.09
CA LEU A 64 -2.27 -2.35 13.24
C LEU A 64 -1.89 -3.56 14.11
N ALA A 65 -2.79 -4.52 14.32
CA ALA A 65 -2.50 -5.78 15.00
C ALA A 65 -1.44 -6.60 14.25
N ALA A 66 -1.53 -6.68 12.92
CA ALA A 66 -0.53 -7.39 12.11
C ALA A 66 0.87 -6.74 12.24
N ILE A 67 0.96 -5.41 12.16
CA ILE A 67 2.23 -4.71 12.31
C ILE A 67 2.80 -4.91 13.72
N ARG A 68 2.00 -4.78 14.79
CA ARG A 68 2.42 -5.10 16.16
C ARG A 68 2.88 -6.56 16.32
N GLY A 69 2.30 -7.47 15.55
CA GLY A 69 2.65 -8.89 15.49
C GLY A 69 3.88 -9.21 14.63
N GLY A 70 4.65 -8.20 14.19
CA GLY A 70 5.87 -8.41 13.41
C GLY A 70 5.63 -8.71 11.94
N ALA A 71 4.61 -8.10 11.33
CA ALA A 71 4.26 -8.38 9.93
C ALA A 71 5.41 -8.16 8.95
N THR A 72 5.48 -9.06 7.96
CA THR A 72 6.29 -8.86 6.77
C THR A 72 5.47 -8.12 5.71
N ILE A 73 5.93 -6.93 5.31
CA ILE A 73 5.35 -6.19 4.19
C ILE A 73 6.03 -6.64 2.89
N VAL A 74 5.26 -7.23 1.98
CA VAL A 74 5.74 -7.65 0.66
C VAL A 74 5.30 -6.63 -0.39
N THR A 75 6.24 -6.09 -1.16
CA THR A 75 5.94 -5.14 -2.24
C THR A 75 6.14 -5.76 -3.62
N ASP A 76 5.38 -5.29 -4.61
CA ASP A 76 5.54 -5.69 -6.01
C ASP A 76 6.69 -4.94 -6.73
N THR A 77 7.14 -3.82 -6.17
CA THR A 77 8.25 -3.03 -6.71
C THR A 77 9.29 -2.69 -5.66
N THR A 78 10.53 -2.52 -6.11
CA THR A 78 11.62 -1.97 -5.30
C THR A 78 11.39 -0.49 -4.94
N MET A 79 10.62 0.25 -5.77
CA MET A 79 10.24 1.63 -5.48
C MET A 79 9.34 1.73 -4.25
N ALA A 80 8.32 0.87 -4.15
CA ALA A 80 7.48 0.80 -2.95
C ALA A 80 8.31 0.36 -1.74
N GLN A 81 9.17 -0.65 -1.91
CA GLN A 81 10.07 -1.10 -0.85
C GLN A 81 10.99 0.03 -0.33
N ALA A 82 11.52 0.86 -1.23
CA ALA A 82 12.37 2.00 -0.89
C ALA A 82 11.61 3.09 -0.12
N GLY A 83 10.35 3.33 -0.46
CA GLY A 83 9.51 4.35 0.18
C GLY A 83 9.02 3.99 1.59
N ILE A 84 9.05 2.72 1.98
CA ILE A 84 8.57 2.28 3.31
C ILE A 84 9.65 2.48 4.38
N ASN A 85 9.25 3.05 5.52
CA ASN A 85 10.11 3.30 6.66
C ASN A 85 10.43 2.01 7.43
N LYS A 86 11.46 1.30 6.96
CA LYS A 86 11.92 0.03 7.53
C LYS A 86 12.37 0.14 8.98
N ARG A 87 12.93 1.29 9.39
CA ARG A 87 13.43 1.52 10.75
C ARG A 87 12.28 1.53 11.75
N GLU A 88 11.19 2.24 11.43
CA GLU A 88 10.01 2.28 12.29
C GLU A 88 9.28 0.93 12.31
N LEU A 89 9.16 0.25 11.16
CA LEU A 89 8.58 -1.10 11.11
C LEU A 89 9.36 -2.10 11.97
N ALA A 90 10.69 -2.05 11.94
CA ALA A 90 11.56 -2.96 12.70
C ALA A 90 11.39 -2.84 14.22
N LYS A 91 10.89 -1.70 14.74
CA LYS A 91 10.57 -1.56 16.17
C LYS A 91 9.49 -2.54 16.63
N TYR A 92 8.64 -2.98 15.71
CA TYR A 92 7.58 -3.96 15.96
C TYR A 92 7.97 -5.38 15.50
N GLY A 93 9.24 -5.62 15.14
CA GLY A 93 9.73 -6.90 14.62
C GLY A 93 9.39 -7.18 13.15
N GLY A 94 8.78 -6.24 12.44
CA GLY A 94 8.42 -6.39 11.03
C GLY A 94 9.59 -6.13 10.07
N CYS A 95 9.43 -6.57 8.82
CA CYS A 95 10.41 -6.30 7.75
C CYS A 95 9.72 -6.04 6.40
N VAL A 96 10.46 -5.51 5.42
CA VAL A 96 9.94 -5.24 4.07
C VAL A 96 10.71 -6.06 3.04
N ARG A 97 10.01 -6.86 2.24
CA ARG A 97 10.59 -7.71 1.18
C ARG A 97 10.02 -7.36 -0.18
N CYS A 98 10.86 -7.49 -1.21
CA CYS A 98 10.45 -7.40 -2.61
C CYS A 98 11.27 -8.41 -3.40
N PHE A 99 10.61 -9.35 -4.07
CA PHE A 99 11.30 -10.44 -4.78
C PHE A 99 11.38 -10.20 -6.30
N ILE A 100 10.90 -9.05 -6.79
CA ILE A 100 10.79 -8.75 -8.22
C ILE A 100 12.14 -8.77 -8.95
N ALA A 101 13.24 -8.54 -8.21
CA ALA A 101 14.60 -8.48 -8.73
C ALA A 101 15.38 -9.79 -8.51
N ASP A 102 14.78 -10.80 -7.88
CA ASP A 102 15.48 -12.04 -7.60
C ASP A 102 15.67 -12.88 -8.89
N GLU A 103 16.82 -13.53 -9.02
CA GLU A 103 17.18 -14.30 -10.21
C GLU A 103 16.24 -15.50 -10.41
N ASP A 104 15.90 -16.21 -9.33
CA ASP A 104 14.98 -17.35 -9.34
C ASP A 104 13.57 -16.96 -9.80
N VAL A 105 13.07 -15.78 -9.40
CA VAL A 105 11.80 -15.21 -9.86
C VAL A 105 11.85 -14.89 -11.36
N ALA A 106 12.97 -14.37 -11.85
CA ALA A 106 13.14 -14.08 -13.26
C ALA A 106 13.23 -15.36 -14.13
N GLU A 107 13.85 -16.41 -13.62
CA GLU A 107 13.93 -17.72 -14.26
C GLU A 107 12.57 -18.41 -14.30
N ALA A 108 11.87 -18.48 -13.16
CA ALA A 108 10.53 -19.04 -13.07
C ALA A 108 9.55 -18.35 -14.02
N ALA A 109 9.60 -17.02 -14.12
CA ALA A 109 8.70 -16.27 -15.00
C ALA A 109 8.92 -16.60 -16.48
N LYS A 110 10.18 -16.80 -16.88
CA LYS A 110 10.52 -17.24 -18.24
C LYS A 110 10.06 -18.68 -18.48
N LEU A 111 10.28 -19.57 -17.51
CA LEU A 111 9.92 -20.98 -17.61
C LEU A 111 8.41 -21.18 -17.73
N HIS A 112 7.62 -20.47 -16.92
CA HIS A 112 6.16 -20.58 -16.88
C HIS A 112 5.45 -19.70 -17.89
N GLY A 113 6.17 -18.81 -18.60
CA GLY A 113 5.55 -17.83 -19.51
C GLY A 113 4.68 -16.79 -18.80
N THR A 114 4.99 -16.49 -17.54
CA THR A 114 4.26 -15.56 -16.68
C THR A 114 5.05 -14.26 -16.49
N THR A 115 4.53 -13.33 -15.68
CA THR A 115 5.25 -12.10 -15.33
C THR A 115 6.07 -12.31 -14.07
N ARG A 116 7.20 -11.60 -13.93
CA ARG A 116 7.97 -11.60 -12.67
C ARG A 116 7.14 -11.18 -11.46
N SER A 117 6.14 -10.32 -11.67
CA SER A 117 5.20 -9.92 -10.63
C SER A 117 4.34 -11.08 -10.11
N ILE A 118 3.95 -12.03 -10.98
CA ILE A 118 3.23 -13.25 -10.58
C ILE A 118 4.16 -14.13 -9.74
N GLU A 119 5.33 -14.47 -10.28
CA GLU A 119 6.28 -15.36 -9.60
C GLU A 119 6.83 -14.76 -8.29
N SER A 120 6.93 -13.43 -8.21
CA SER A 120 7.28 -12.74 -6.96
C SER A 120 6.21 -12.91 -5.88
N MET A 121 4.93 -12.97 -6.24
CA MET A 121 3.85 -13.22 -5.26
C MET A 121 3.79 -14.69 -4.88
N GLU A 122 4.03 -15.59 -5.84
CA GLU A 122 4.18 -17.03 -5.61
C GLU A 122 5.30 -17.32 -4.61
N LYS A 123 6.48 -16.72 -4.80
CA LYS A 123 7.58 -16.81 -3.84
C LYS A 123 7.22 -16.25 -2.46
N ALA A 124 6.43 -15.18 -2.42
CA ALA A 124 5.98 -14.58 -1.17
C ALA A 124 4.96 -15.44 -0.40
N ALA A 125 4.27 -16.37 -1.05
CA ALA A 125 3.32 -17.28 -0.41
C ALA A 125 3.97 -18.21 0.63
N ALA A 126 5.29 -18.43 0.54
CA ALA A 126 6.05 -19.23 1.50
C ALA A 126 6.45 -18.46 2.77
N ILE A 127 6.13 -17.17 2.89
CA ILE A 127 6.44 -16.39 4.09
C ILE A 127 5.52 -16.82 5.23
N GLU A 128 6.12 -17.19 6.35
CA GLU A 128 5.41 -17.50 7.58
C GLU A 128 5.07 -16.23 8.39
N GLY A 129 4.01 -16.31 9.20
CA GLY A 129 3.55 -15.21 10.05
C GLY A 129 2.61 -14.23 9.35
N PRO A 130 2.31 -13.08 9.97
CA PRO A 130 1.42 -12.09 9.37
C PRO A 130 2.07 -11.43 8.16
N VAL A 131 1.40 -11.51 7.00
CA VAL A 131 1.89 -10.91 5.74
C VAL A 131 0.96 -9.80 5.28
N ILE A 132 1.54 -8.65 4.96
CA ILE A 132 0.85 -7.52 4.34
C ILE A 132 1.37 -7.38 2.91
N PHE A 133 0.49 -7.44 1.91
CA PHE A 133 0.88 -7.21 0.52
C PHE A 133 0.61 -5.76 0.13
N ALA A 134 1.63 -5.06 -0.37
CA ALA A 134 1.55 -3.68 -0.83
C ALA A 134 1.86 -3.60 -2.33
N ILE A 135 0.80 -3.60 -3.13
CA ILE A 135 0.86 -3.68 -4.59
C ILE A 135 0.60 -2.29 -5.16
N GLY A 136 1.68 -1.65 -5.65
CA GLY A 136 1.65 -0.27 -6.13
C GLY A 136 1.74 -0.12 -7.65
N ASN A 137 2.10 -1.17 -8.41
CA ASN A 137 2.35 -1.04 -9.84
C ASN A 137 1.69 -2.12 -10.69
N ALA A 138 1.87 -3.40 -10.36
CA ALA A 138 1.52 -4.51 -11.24
C ALA A 138 0.11 -5.04 -10.97
N PRO A 139 -0.87 -4.84 -11.88
CA PRO A 139 -2.19 -5.46 -11.73
C PRO A 139 -2.11 -6.99 -11.74
N THR A 140 -1.13 -7.57 -12.43
CA THR A 140 -0.91 -9.02 -12.48
C THR A 140 -0.52 -9.60 -11.13
N ALA A 141 0.27 -8.89 -10.30
CA ALA A 141 0.52 -9.30 -8.92
C ALA A 141 -0.78 -9.30 -8.11
N LEU A 142 -1.62 -8.28 -8.28
CA LEU A 142 -2.88 -8.17 -7.56
C LEU A 142 -3.87 -9.29 -7.94
N VAL A 143 -3.93 -9.64 -9.22
CA VAL A 143 -4.71 -10.79 -9.72
C VAL A 143 -4.17 -12.10 -9.15
N GLN A 144 -2.84 -12.29 -9.14
CA GLN A 144 -2.25 -13.51 -8.57
C GLN A 144 -2.57 -13.66 -7.08
N LEU A 145 -2.52 -12.57 -6.31
CA LEU A 145 -2.93 -12.60 -4.91
C LEU A 145 -4.39 -13.01 -4.76
N TYR A 146 -5.28 -12.45 -5.58
CA TYR A 146 -6.68 -12.84 -5.58
C TYR A 146 -6.84 -14.35 -5.83
N ASP A 147 -6.20 -14.89 -6.86
CA ASP A 147 -6.30 -16.32 -7.20
C ASP A 147 -5.77 -17.19 -6.05
N MET A 148 -4.61 -16.87 -5.47
CA MET A 148 -4.06 -17.60 -4.31
C MET A 148 -4.93 -17.51 -3.04
N ILE A 149 -5.64 -16.39 -2.83
CA ILE A 149 -6.61 -16.23 -1.73
C ILE A 149 -7.81 -17.13 -1.97
N GLN A 150 -8.36 -17.17 -3.19
CA GLN A 150 -9.50 -18.05 -3.53
C GLN A 150 -9.13 -19.53 -3.40
N GLU A 151 -7.90 -19.89 -3.76
CA GLU A 151 -7.32 -21.22 -3.59
C GLU A 151 -6.99 -21.56 -2.12
N LYS A 152 -7.15 -20.60 -1.19
CA LYS A 152 -6.81 -20.73 0.24
C LYS A 152 -5.33 -21.08 0.50
N ARG A 153 -4.46 -20.73 -0.44
CA ARG A 153 -3.00 -20.93 -0.33
C ARG A 153 -2.35 -19.88 0.55
N ILE A 154 -2.96 -18.70 0.62
CA ILE A 154 -2.55 -17.60 1.48
C ILE A 154 -3.76 -17.00 2.19
N ALA A 155 -3.53 -16.42 3.37
CA ALA A 155 -4.48 -15.61 4.11
C ALA A 155 -3.79 -14.30 4.56
N PRO A 156 -3.65 -13.30 3.67
CA PRO A 156 -3.01 -12.03 4.01
C PRO A 156 -3.66 -11.34 5.20
N ALA A 157 -2.85 -10.74 6.07
CA ALA A 157 -3.34 -9.87 7.12
C ALA A 157 -3.90 -8.56 6.57
N LEU A 158 -3.40 -8.11 5.41
CA LEU A 158 -3.87 -6.95 4.66
C LEU A 158 -3.40 -7.00 3.21
N VAL A 159 -4.25 -6.59 2.28
CA VAL A 159 -3.88 -6.26 0.89
C VAL A 159 -4.06 -4.76 0.63
N ILE A 160 -2.95 -4.05 0.43
CA ILE A 160 -2.94 -2.68 -0.08
C ILE A 160 -2.89 -2.76 -1.61
N GLY A 161 -4.05 -2.72 -2.24
CA GLY A 161 -4.25 -2.87 -3.69
C GLY A 161 -4.36 -1.53 -4.40
N VAL A 162 -3.21 -0.90 -4.66
CA VAL A 162 -3.13 0.42 -5.31
C VAL A 162 -2.29 0.43 -6.60
N PRO A 163 -2.35 -0.59 -7.48
CA PRO A 163 -1.64 -0.52 -8.76
C PRO A 163 -2.17 0.64 -9.61
N VAL A 164 -1.26 1.37 -10.26
CA VAL A 164 -1.61 2.36 -11.28
C VAL A 164 -1.62 1.71 -12.65
N GLY A 165 -2.53 2.12 -13.54
CA GLY A 165 -2.49 1.66 -14.92
C GLY A 165 -3.75 1.92 -15.71
N PHE A 166 -3.81 1.33 -16.91
CA PHE A 166 -4.95 1.45 -17.81
C PHE A 166 -5.55 0.11 -18.19
N VAL A 167 -4.73 -0.94 -18.26
CA VAL A 167 -5.15 -2.30 -18.65
C VAL A 167 -5.38 -3.14 -17.40
N ASN A 168 -6.55 -3.75 -17.30
CA ASN A 168 -6.97 -4.71 -16.25
C ASN A 168 -6.88 -4.22 -14.79
N VAL A 169 -6.43 -2.99 -14.54
CA VAL A 169 -6.19 -2.45 -13.19
C VAL A 169 -7.47 -2.29 -12.39
N VAL A 170 -8.54 -1.82 -13.02
CA VAL A 170 -9.82 -1.59 -12.35
C VAL A 170 -10.40 -2.94 -11.95
N GLN A 171 -10.44 -3.89 -12.88
CA GLN A 171 -10.95 -5.23 -12.65
C GLN A 171 -10.16 -5.96 -11.56
N ALA A 172 -8.83 -5.84 -11.54
CA ALA A 172 -7.98 -6.44 -10.50
C ALA A 172 -8.31 -5.91 -9.10
N LYS A 173 -8.51 -4.59 -8.98
CA LYS A 173 -8.88 -3.93 -7.72
C LYS A 173 -10.28 -4.31 -7.24
N GLU A 174 -11.26 -4.33 -8.14
CA GLU A 174 -12.62 -4.76 -7.82
C GLU A 174 -12.66 -6.21 -7.31
N ARG A 175 -11.88 -7.11 -7.92
CA ARG A 175 -11.77 -8.51 -7.45
C ARG A 175 -11.22 -8.60 -6.02
N ILE A 176 -10.18 -7.84 -5.69
CA ILE A 176 -9.64 -7.83 -4.32
C ILE A 176 -10.66 -7.29 -3.30
N MET A 177 -11.45 -6.28 -3.67
CA MET A 177 -12.50 -5.78 -2.78
C MET A 177 -13.62 -6.82 -2.54
N GLN A 178 -13.72 -7.85 -3.38
CA GLN A 178 -14.65 -8.97 -3.22
C GLN A 178 -13.99 -10.19 -2.55
N ALA A 179 -12.68 -10.14 -2.26
CA ALA A 179 -11.99 -11.21 -1.56
C ALA A 179 -12.26 -11.14 -0.04
N ASP A 180 -12.31 -12.30 0.62
CA ASP A 180 -12.53 -12.41 2.06
C ASP A 180 -11.24 -12.13 2.86
N VAL A 181 -10.63 -10.97 2.62
CA VAL A 181 -9.40 -10.49 3.27
C VAL A 181 -9.47 -8.99 3.53
N PRO A 182 -8.76 -8.47 4.54
CA PRO A 182 -8.71 -7.02 4.77
C PRO A 182 -8.02 -6.31 3.61
N TYR A 183 -8.55 -5.17 3.17
CA TYR A 183 -8.00 -4.42 2.06
C TYR A 183 -8.03 -2.90 2.26
N ILE A 184 -7.06 -2.23 1.62
CA ILE A 184 -7.08 -0.79 1.32
C ILE A 184 -6.81 -0.66 -0.18
N VAL A 185 -7.78 -0.16 -0.93
CA VAL A 185 -7.75 -0.15 -2.41
C VAL A 185 -8.04 1.25 -2.92
N ALA A 186 -7.23 1.73 -3.87
CA ALA A 186 -7.51 2.98 -4.59
C ALA A 186 -8.33 2.65 -5.84
N ARG A 187 -9.66 2.80 -5.77
CA ARG A 187 -10.58 2.46 -6.87
C ARG A 187 -10.23 3.23 -8.14
N GLY A 188 -10.51 2.61 -9.29
CA GLY A 188 -10.20 3.20 -10.60
C GLY A 188 -8.73 2.98 -11.02
N ARG A 189 -8.20 3.91 -11.83
CA ARG A 189 -6.89 3.76 -12.49
C ARG A 189 -5.72 4.34 -11.70
N LYS A 190 -6.00 5.28 -10.80
CA LYS A 190 -5.01 5.95 -9.96
C LYS A 190 -4.43 4.98 -8.94
N GLY A 191 -3.19 5.23 -8.54
CA GLY A 191 -2.43 4.39 -7.64
C GLY A 191 -0.94 4.73 -7.74
N GLY A 192 -0.09 3.78 -7.39
CA GLY A 192 1.35 3.94 -7.54
C GLY A 192 2.14 3.33 -6.38
N SER A 193 3.43 3.13 -6.62
CA SER A 193 4.36 2.68 -5.58
C SER A 193 4.50 3.70 -4.45
N ASN A 194 4.40 4.99 -4.74
CA ASN A 194 4.35 6.06 -3.74
C ASN A 194 3.08 5.99 -2.88
N VAL A 195 1.92 5.68 -3.47
CA VAL A 195 0.66 5.49 -2.74
C VAL A 195 0.74 4.27 -1.83
N ALA A 196 1.26 3.15 -2.32
CA ALA A 196 1.46 1.95 -1.52
C ALA A 196 2.38 2.21 -0.31
N ALA A 197 3.50 2.89 -0.53
CA ALA A 197 4.44 3.27 0.53
C ALA A 197 3.81 4.28 1.52
N ALA A 198 3.04 5.25 1.05
CA ALA A 198 2.34 6.23 1.87
C ALA A 198 1.33 5.57 2.82
N ILE A 199 0.55 4.60 2.33
CA ILE A 199 -0.40 3.83 3.15
C ILE A 199 0.36 3.01 4.21
N CYS A 200 1.41 2.29 3.82
CA CYS A 200 2.24 1.54 4.76
C CYS A 200 2.82 2.43 5.85
N ASN A 201 3.40 3.57 5.48
CA ASN A 201 3.99 4.51 6.43
C ASN A 201 2.94 5.13 7.35
N ALA A 202 1.76 5.47 6.85
CA ALA A 202 0.67 5.96 7.68
C ALA A 202 0.30 4.94 8.77
N LEU A 203 0.12 3.67 8.41
CA LEU A 203 -0.17 2.59 9.36
C LEU A 203 0.95 2.43 10.40
N ILE A 204 2.22 2.43 9.97
CA ILE A 204 3.37 2.33 10.89
C ILE A 204 3.41 3.52 11.86
N TYR A 205 3.18 4.73 11.37
CA TYR A 205 3.24 5.94 12.19
C TYR A 205 2.06 6.08 13.15
N MET A 206 0.90 5.51 12.82
CA MET A 206 -0.24 5.47 13.74
C MET A 206 0.08 4.72 15.03
N LEU A 207 0.90 3.66 14.97
CA LEU A 207 1.34 2.92 16.16
C LEU A 207 2.32 3.71 17.04
N GLY A 208 3.16 4.56 16.43
CA GLY A 208 4.13 5.38 17.17
C GLY A 208 3.54 6.63 17.81
N ARG A 209 2.24 6.89 17.63
CA ARG A 209 1.50 8.02 18.22
C ARG A 209 0.73 7.64 19.49
N GLU A 210 0.84 6.39 19.92
CA GLU A 210 0.30 5.91 21.21
C GLU A 210 1.19 6.32 22.40
#